data_AF-X0Z7X9-F1
#
_entry.id   AF-X0Z7X9-F1
#
_cell.length_a   1.000
_cell.length_b   1.000
_cell.length_c   1.000
_cell.angle_alpha   90.00
_cell.angle_beta   90.00
_cell.angle_gamma   90.00
#
_symmetry.space_group_name_H-M   'P 1'
#
loop_
_entity.id
_entity.type
_entity.pdbx_description
1 polymer ?
#
loop_
_entity_poly.entity_id
_entity_poly.type
_entity_poly.pdbx_seq_one_letter_code
_entity_poly.pdbx_strand_id
1 'polypeptide(L)'
;ETLTKLKVRKVSLPRKEWDGAFSVSGVDGVVKTNEEINEDHWTQLSSLQEPFEVFFPHKDKVGDIIHNTLIKDACNDTKQALGEIYKKLRPGEPHTIESAQNLFKNLFFNAQKYNFSRIGRLKMNIKLSLETPMEEKTLSPSDFVEVIKYLLNLRVGEGSVDNIDHLGNRRVRSVGELVENAFRIGLTRMERAIKEKMTIAADLASAMPQDLINSKPVIAALKEFFGSSQ
;
A
#
# COMPACT_ATOMS: atom_id res chain seq x y z
N GLU A 1 -10.96 15.49 23.70
CA GLU A 1 -10.37 16.84 23.45
C GLU A 1 -9.96 17.60 24.72
N THR A 2 -10.78 17.60 25.78
CA THR A 2 -10.46 18.26 27.07
C THR A 2 -9.22 17.68 27.76
N LEU A 3 -9.09 16.34 27.80
CA LEU A 3 -7.93 15.66 28.40
C LEU A 3 -6.63 15.91 27.64
N THR A 4 -6.70 16.01 26.31
CA THR A 4 -5.57 16.28 25.42
C THR A 4 -5.01 17.70 25.64
N LYS A 5 -5.89 18.69 25.88
CA LYS A 5 -5.49 20.06 26.25
C LYS A 5 -4.83 20.14 27.63
N LEU A 6 -5.20 19.24 28.56
CA LEU A 6 -4.67 19.18 29.93
C LEU A 6 -3.37 18.35 30.07
N LYS A 7 -2.82 17.81 28.98
CA LYS A 7 -1.62 16.93 28.96
C LYS A 7 -1.71 15.73 29.91
N VAL A 8 -2.92 15.28 30.25
CA VAL A 8 -3.12 14.10 31.10
C VAL A 8 -2.80 12.85 30.27
N ARG A 9 -1.70 12.15 30.60
CA ARG A 9 -1.24 10.98 29.85
C ARG A 9 -1.83 9.65 30.33
N LYS A 10 -2.37 9.62 31.56
CA LYS A 10 -2.94 8.41 32.16
C LYS A 10 -4.20 8.81 32.94
N VAL A 11 -5.28 8.07 32.71
CA VAL A 11 -6.55 8.20 33.44
C VAL A 11 -6.83 6.85 34.06
N SER A 12 -7.14 6.82 35.36
CA SER A 12 -7.60 5.60 36.02
C SER A 12 -9.03 5.33 35.56
N LEU A 13 -9.25 4.24 34.84
CA LEU A 13 -10.57 3.84 34.36
C LEU A 13 -11.23 2.88 35.36
N PRO A 14 -12.50 3.09 35.74
CA PRO A 14 -13.23 2.17 36.60
C PRO A 14 -13.52 0.85 35.88
N ARG A 15 -13.64 -0.25 36.64
CA ARG A 15 -13.80 -1.62 36.11
C ARG A 15 -14.94 -1.78 35.10
N LYS A 16 -16.05 -1.05 35.26
CA LYS A 16 -17.22 -1.12 34.36
C LYS A 16 -16.97 -0.58 32.96
N GLU A 17 -15.98 0.29 32.76
CA GLU A 17 -15.72 0.89 31.44
C GLU A 17 -14.94 -0.02 30.49
N TRP A 18 -14.40 -1.12 31.02
CA TRP A 18 -13.66 -2.15 30.27
C TRP A 18 -14.55 -3.17 29.58
N ASP A 19 -15.85 -3.13 29.82
CA ASP A 19 -16.80 -4.03 29.17
C ASP A 19 -16.77 -3.83 27.63
N GLY A 20 -16.65 -4.93 26.90
CA GLY A 20 -16.44 -4.95 25.44
C GLY A 20 -15.05 -4.49 24.96
N ALA A 21 -14.01 -4.61 25.80
CA ALA A 21 -12.62 -4.36 25.40
C ALA A 21 -12.00 -5.57 24.70
N PHE A 22 -11.30 -5.32 23.59
CA PHE A 22 -10.56 -6.33 22.83
C PHE A 22 -9.07 -5.99 22.82
N SER A 23 -8.22 -7.01 22.77
CA SER A 23 -6.77 -6.87 22.72
C SER A 23 -6.27 -6.43 21.32
N VAL A 24 -5.43 -5.39 21.27
CA VAL A 24 -4.75 -4.98 20.02
C VAL A 24 -3.57 -5.90 19.71
N SER A 25 -2.82 -6.29 20.75
CA SER A 25 -1.68 -7.19 20.67
C SER A 25 -1.87 -8.37 21.60
N GLY A 26 -1.50 -9.58 21.15
CA GLY A 26 -1.46 -10.75 22.01
C GLY A 26 -0.44 -10.58 23.15
N VAL A 27 -0.83 -11.01 24.35
CA VAL A 27 0.06 -11.12 25.51
C VAL A 27 0.26 -12.60 25.79
N ASP A 28 1.52 -13.05 25.78
CA ASP A 28 1.88 -14.46 25.83
C ASP A 28 1.25 -15.16 27.04
N GLY A 29 0.43 -16.18 26.76
CA GLY A 29 -0.22 -17.01 27.78
C GLY A 29 -1.46 -16.40 28.43
N VAL A 30 -1.89 -15.19 28.05
CA VAL A 30 -3.04 -14.51 28.68
C VAL A 30 -4.16 -14.23 27.68
N VAL A 31 -3.88 -13.51 26.60
CA VAL A 31 -4.91 -13.09 25.62
C VAL A 31 -4.30 -13.13 24.22
N LYS A 32 -5.01 -13.69 23.23
CA LYS A 32 -4.62 -13.62 21.83
C LYS A 32 -4.98 -12.27 21.22
N THR A 33 -4.41 -11.92 20.08
CA THR A 33 -4.80 -10.71 19.33
C THR A 33 -6.28 -10.77 18.93
N ASN A 34 -7.01 -9.65 19.05
CA ASN A 34 -8.43 -9.53 18.68
C ASN A 34 -9.38 -10.43 19.49
N GLU A 35 -9.00 -10.76 20.73
CA GLU A 35 -9.81 -11.53 21.67
C GLU A 35 -10.41 -10.61 22.74
N GLU A 36 -11.62 -10.94 23.18
CA GLU A 36 -12.33 -10.18 24.22
C GLU A 36 -11.67 -10.38 25.60
N ILE A 37 -11.54 -9.29 26.34
CA ILE A 37 -10.88 -9.30 27.65
C ILE A 37 -11.93 -9.56 28.73
N ASN A 38 -11.96 -10.80 29.20
CA ASN A 38 -12.79 -11.25 30.31
C ASN A 38 -12.20 -10.84 31.68
N GLU A 39 -12.98 -11.02 32.75
CA GLU A 39 -12.54 -10.73 34.13
C GLU A 39 -11.29 -11.53 34.53
N ASP A 40 -11.20 -12.79 34.10
CA ASP A 40 -10.04 -13.66 34.36
C ASP A 40 -8.76 -13.12 33.70
N HIS A 41 -8.85 -12.72 32.43
CA HIS A 41 -7.74 -12.08 31.71
C HIS A 41 -7.28 -10.81 32.44
N TRP A 42 -8.23 -10.04 32.99
CA TRP A 42 -7.92 -8.84 33.75
C TRP A 42 -7.10 -9.11 35.01
N THR A 43 -7.46 -10.14 35.78
CA THR A 43 -6.68 -10.50 36.98
C THR A 43 -5.25 -10.88 36.63
N GLN A 44 -5.06 -11.60 35.53
CA GLN A 44 -3.74 -12.01 35.03
C GLN A 44 -2.94 -10.82 34.46
N LEU A 45 -3.56 -9.94 33.67
CA LEU A 45 -2.88 -8.74 33.15
C LEU A 45 -2.50 -7.77 34.28
N SER A 46 -3.31 -7.67 35.33
CA SER A 46 -3.02 -6.83 36.49
C SER A 46 -1.82 -7.31 37.30
N SER A 47 -1.53 -8.62 37.30
CA SER A 47 -0.37 -9.18 38.00
C SER A 47 0.93 -9.02 37.20
N LEU A 48 0.85 -8.98 35.87
CA LEU A 48 2.00 -8.79 34.97
C LEU A 48 2.56 -7.34 34.99
N GLN A 49 1.74 -6.34 35.29
CA GLN A 49 2.11 -4.91 35.30
C GLN A 49 2.70 -4.36 33.99
N GLU A 50 2.58 -5.09 32.87
CA GLU A 50 3.04 -4.64 31.57
C GLU A 50 2.00 -3.75 30.88
N PRO A 51 2.42 -2.70 30.15
CA PRO A 51 1.50 -1.91 29.35
C PRO A 51 1.00 -2.75 28.16
N PHE A 52 -0.32 -2.85 28.01
CA PHE A 52 -0.97 -3.47 26.87
C PHE A 52 -1.99 -2.51 26.24
N GLU A 53 -2.27 -2.71 24.96
CA GLU A 53 -3.19 -1.88 24.19
C GLU A 53 -4.52 -2.60 23.97
N VAL A 54 -5.61 -1.85 24.12
CA VAL A 54 -6.97 -2.34 23.90
C VAL A 54 -7.73 -1.42 22.97
N PHE A 55 -8.74 -1.97 22.31
CA PHE A 55 -9.69 -1.22 21.51
C PHE A 55 -11.12 -1.69 21.81
N PHE A 56 -12.10 -0.86 21.44
CA PHE A 56 -13.52 -1.10 21.75
C PHE A 56 -14.32 -1.14 20.44
N PRO A 57 -14.41 -2.30 19.76
CA PRO A 57 -15.03 -2.38 18.43
C PRO A 57 -16.48 -1.91 18.43
N HIS A 58 -17.25 -2.26 19.46
CA HIS A 58 -18.68 -1.91 19.56
C HIS A 58 -18.96 -0.45 19.94
N LYS A 59 -17.96 0.27 20.49
CA LYS A 59 -18.10 1.69 20.82
C LYS A 59 -17.78 2.59 19.63
N ASP A 60 -17.08 2.06 18.63
CA ASP A 60 -16.74 2.76 17.40
C ASP A 60 -17.68 2.35 16.27
N LYS A 61 -18.11 3.32 15.46
CA LYS A 61 -19.04 3.09 14.34
C LYS A 61 -18.43 2.19 13.25
N VAL A 62 -17.09 2.16 13.15
CA VAL A 62 -16.36 1.34 12.16
C VAL A 62 -15.66 0.12 12.77
N GLY A 63 -15.58 0.04 14.11
CA GLY A 63 -14.78 -0.96 14.82
C GLY A 63 -15.20 -2.38 14.50
N ASP A 64 -16.51 -2.63 14.44
CA ASP A 64 -17.08 -3.94 14.08
C ASP A 64 -16.67 -4.40 12.68
N ILE A 65 -16.48 -3.49 11.72
CA ILE A 65 -16.08 -3.85 10.35
C ILE A 65 -14.67 -4.44 10.37
N ILE A 66 -13.73 -3.76 11.03
CA ILE A 66 -12.34 -4.21 11.12
C ILE A 66 -12.27 -5.52 11.90
N HIS A 67 -12.94 -5.59 13.05
CA HIS A 67 -13.00 -6.78 13.89
C HIS A 67 -13.50 -8.02 13.11
N ASN A 68 -14.64 -7.88 12.42
CA ASN A 68 -15.21 -8.97 11.62
C ASN A 68 -14.33 -9.34 10.41
N THR A 69 -13.60 -8.38 9.84
CA THR A 69 -12.64 -8.65 8.77
C THR A 69 -11.44 -9.45 9.28
N LEU A 70 -10.90 -9.10 10.46
CA LEU A 70 -9.79 -9.83 11.07
C LEU A 70 -10.16 -11.26 11.45
N ILE A 71 -11.38 -11.49 11.98
CA ILE A 71 -11.88 -12.86 12.26
C ILE A 71 -11.93 -13.72 10.99
N LYS A 72 -12.28 -13.12 9.85
CA LYS A 72 -12.36 -13.83 8.56
C LYS A 72 -11.01 -13.99 7.88
N ASP A 73 -9.98 -13.27 8.33
CA ASP A 73 -8.64 -13.41 7.76
C ASP A 73 -8.00 -14.70 8.25
N ALA A 74 -7.63 -15.56 7.30
CA ALA A 74 -6.97 -16.81 7.60
C ALA A 74 -5.44 -16.64 7.76
N CYS A 75 -4.90 -15.49 7.36
CA CYS A 75 -3.47 -15.23 7.38
C CYS A 75 -3.04 -14.74 8.77
N ASN A 76 -2.09 -15.44 9.39
CA ASN A 76 -1.56 -15.06 10.72
C ASN A 76 -0.16 -14.45 10.65
N ASP A 77 0.50 -14.54 9.49
CA ASP A 77 1.84 -14.02 9.27
C ASP A 77 1.95 -13.31 7.91
N THR A 78 2.88 -12.36 7.84
CA THR A 78 3.23 -11.60 6.64
C THR A 78 3.55 -12.53 5.47
N LYS A 79 4.26 -13.65 5.71
CA LYS A 79 4.61 -14.62 4.67
C LYS A 79 3.38 -15.28 4.05
N GLN A 80 2.39 -15.63 4.88
CA GLN A 80 1.14 -16.23 4.43
C GLN A 80 0.32 -15.22 3.62
N ALA A 81 0.20 -13.98 4.13
CA ALA A 81 -0.51 -12.91 3.43
C ALA A 81 0.09 -12.61 2.05
N LEU A 82 1.42 -12.53 1.95
CA LEU A 82 2.11 -12.36 0.66
C LEU A 82 1.89 -13.53 -0.30
N GLY A 83 1.86 -14.76 0.22
CA GLY A 83 1.55 -15.95 -0.57
C GLY A 83 0.13 -15.94 -1.12
N GLU A 84 -0.86 -15.56 -0.31
CA GLU A 84 -2.25 -15.41 -0.75
C GLU A 84 -2.42 -14.31 -1.80
N ILE A 85 -1.74 -13.16 -1.62
CA ILE A 85 -1.70 -12.10 -2.64
C ILE A 85 -1.10 -12.63 -3.95
N TYR A 86 0.00 -13.38 -3.88
CA TYR A 86 0.64 -13.97 -5.06
C TYR A 86 -0.31 -14.92 -5.78
N LYS A 87 -0.95 -15.86 -5.07
CA LYS A 87 -1.91 -16.83 -5.65
C LYS A 87 -3.06 -16.14 -6.35
N LYS A 88 -3.59 -15.03 -5.79
CA LYS A 88 -4.68 -14.28 -6.43
C LYS A 88 -4.25 -13.57 -7.71
N LEU A 89 -3.03 -13.03 -7.75
CA LEU A 89 -2.52 -12.35 -8.94
C LEU A 89 -2.04 -13.32 -10.03
N ARG A 90 -1.54 -14.49 -9.63
CA ARG A 90 -0.99 -15.52 -10.51
C ARG A 90 -1.49 -16.90 -10.11
N PRO A 91 -2.74 -17.24 -10.45
CA PRO A 91 -3.33 -18.51 -10.08
C PRO A 91 -2.59 -19.67 -10.76
N GLY A 92 -2.18 -20.66 -9.96
CA GLY A 92 -1.52 -21.88 -10.46
C GLY A 92 0.01 -21.82 -10.57
N GLU A 93 0.63 -20.65 -10.41
CA GLU A 93 2.10 -20.56 -10.37
C GLU A 93 2.64 -20.88 -8.97
N PRO A 94 3.60 -21.82 -8.83
CA PRO A 94 4.29 -22.01 -7.56
C PRO A 94 5.11 -20.76 -7.22
N HIS A 95 5.19 -20.42 -5.92
CA HIS A 95 5.93 -19.25 -5.45
C HIS A 95 6.84 -19.60 -4.29
N THR A 96 7.96 -18.88 -4.20
CA THR A 96 8.79 -18.81 -3.00
C THR A 96 8.42 -17.57 -2.20
N ILE A 97 8.82 -17.51 -0.93
CA ILE A 97 8.60 -16.33 -0.09
C ILE A 97 9.23 -15.09 -0.73
N GLU A 98 10.45 -15.24 -1.27
CA GLU A 98 11.18 -14.15 -1.93
C GLU A 98 10.47 -13.68 -3.21
N SER A 99 9.94 -14.60 -4.03
CA SER A 99 9.24 -14.21 -5.26
C SER A 99 7.94 -13.47 -4.95
N ALA A 100 7.22 -13.88 -3.89
CA ALA A 100 6.02 -13.19 -3.42
C ALA A 100 6.33 -11.80 -2.86
N GLN A 101 7.37 -11.68 -2.01
CA GLN A 101 7.85 -10.39 -1.51
C GLN A 101 8.26 -9.44 -2.65
N ASN A 102 9.04 -9.96 -3.61
CA ASN A 102 9.49 -9.17 -4.75
C ASN A 102 8.33 -8.76 -5.66
N LEU A 103 7.33 -9.62 -5.86
CA LEU A 103 6.12 -9.26 -6.60
C LEU A 103 5.40 -8.10 -5.91
N PHE A 104 5.11 -8.23 -4.61
CA PHE A 104 4.40 -7.20 -3.85
C PHE A 104 5.15 -5.87 -3.83
N LYS A 105 6.47 -5.88 -3.57
CA LYS A 105 7.31 -4.69 -3.63
C LYS A 105 7.25 -4.00 -4.99
N ASN A 106 7.24 -4.78 -6.06
CA ASN A 106 7.20 -4.29 -7.43
C ASN A 106 5.85 -3.70 -7.85
N LEU A 107 4.75 -4.01 -7.15
CA LEU A 107 3.42 -3.47 -7.49
C LEU A 107 3.28 -2.00 -7.13
N PHE A 108 3.78 -1.58 -5.96
CA PHE A 108 3.47 -0.25 -5.41
C PHE A 108 4.70 0.56 -4.97
N PHE A 109 5.79 -0.11 -4.59
CA PHE A 109 6.94 0.52 -3.93
C PHE A 109 8.17 0.66 -4.83
N ASN A 110 8.17 0.05 -6.02
CA ASN A 110 9.28 0.15 -6.96
C ASN A 110 9.04 1.30 -7.96
N ALA A 111 9.81 2.38 -7.84
CA ALA A 111 9.72 3.56 -8.71
C ALA A 111 9.97 3.29 -10.21
N GLN A 112 10.63 2.18 -10.56
CA GLN A 112 10.81 1.77 -11.96
C GLN A 112 9.55 1.14 -12.56
N LYS A 113 8.70 0.53 -11.74
CA LYS A 113 7.51 -0.21 -12.17
C LYS A 113 6.20 0.51 -11.85
N TYR A 114 6.20 1.32 -10.80
CA TYR A 114 5.04 2.05 -10.32
C TYR A 114 5.36 3.54 -10.23
N ASN A 115 4.51 4.35 -10.86
CA ASN A 115 4.58 5.80 -10.82
C ASN A 115 3.19 6.36 -11.09
N PHE A 116 2.51 6.87 -10.06
CA PHE A 116 1.17 7.45 -10.24
C PHE A 116 1.21 8.96 -10.51
N SER A 117 2.39 9.47 -10.89
CA SER A 117 2.70 10.85 -11.28
C SER A 117 2.59 11.89 -10.16
N ARG A 118 3.19 13.06 -10.41
CA ARG A 118 3.10 14.22 -9.53
C ARG A 118 1.65 14.68 -9.32
N ILE A 119 0.83 14.62 -10.38
CA ILE A 119 -0.58 15.03 -10.32
C ILE A 119 -1.39 14.03 -9.49
N GLY A 120 -1.10 12.73 -9.62
CA GLY A 120 -1.73 11.71 -8.79
C GLY A 120 -1.41 11.91 -7.32
N ARG A 121 -0.13 12.14 -6.97
CA ARG A 121 0.28 12.45 -5.58
C ARG A 121 -0.40 13.70 -5.06
N LEU A 122 -0.44 14.77 -5.86
CA LEU A 122 -1.17 16.00 -5.50
C LEU A 122 -2.65 15.74 -5.22
N LYS A 123 -3.34 14.99 -6.08
CA LYS A 123 -4.77 14.67 -5.91
C LYS A 123 -5.02 13.84 -4.66
N MET A 124 -4.17 12.85 -4.41
CA MET A 124 -4.23 12.02 -3.22
C MET A 124 -4.03 12.84 -1.95
N ASN A 125 -3.01 13.70 -1.93
CA ASN A 125 -2.74 14.58 -0.80
C ASN A 125 -3.90 15.54 -0.51
N ILE A 126 -4.50 16.14 -1.54
CA ILE A 126 -5.67 17.02 -1.36
C ILE A 126 -6.86 16.22 -0.82
N LYS A 127 -7.13 15.04 -1.37
CA LYS A 127 -8.30 14.23 -0.99
C LYS A 127 -8.20 13.71 0.44
N LEU A 128 -7.02 13.29 0.85
CA LEU A 128 -6.76 12.65 2.15
C LEU A 128 -6.12 13.61 3.17
N SER A 129 -5.95 14.88 2.81
CA SER A 129 -5.27 15.91 3.63
C SER A 129 -3.87 15.51 4.10
N LEU A 130 -3.06 14.98 3.17
CA LEU A 130 -1.68 14.53 3.44
C LEU A 130 -0.65 15.59 3.04
N GLU A 131 0.47 15.62 3.76
CA GLU A 131 1.60 16.55 3.53
C GLU A 131 2.81 15.88 2.82
N THR A 132 2.62 14.67 2.27
CA THR A 132 3.68 13.90 1.59
C THR A 132 4.26 14.68 0.40
N PRO A 133 5.59 14.71 0.19
CA PRO A 133 6.20 15.43 -0.94
C PRO A 133 5.66 14.99 -2.31
N MET A 134 5.52 15.96 -3.23
CA MET A 134 5.03 15.73 -4.59
C MET A 134 5.99 14.89 -5.46
N GLU A 135 7.25 14.83 -5.06
CA GLU A 135 8.33 14.09 -5.70
C GLU A 135 8.21 12.58 -5.40
N GLU A 136 7.54 12.21 -4.31
CA GLU A 136 7.29 10.82 -3.93
C GLU A 136 6.14 10.24 -4.76
N LYS A 137 6.51 9.62 -5.88
CA LYS A 137 5.58 9.09 -6.90
C LYS A 137 5.24 7.61 -6.71
N THR A 138 5.68 6.99 -5.63
CA THR A 138 5.32 5.63 -5.20
C THR A 138 4.42 5.69 -3.98
N LEU A 139 3.68 4.63 -3.69
CA LEU A 139 2.87 4.56 -2.47
C LEU A 139 3.74 4.19 -1.26
N SER A 140 3.37 4.71 -0.10
CA SER A 140 3.93 4.36 1.21
C SER A 140 2.93 3.50 2.01
N PRO A 141 3.35 2.73 3.02
CA PRO A 141 2.41 1.98 3.86
C PRO A 141 1.33 2.86 4.52
N SER A 142 1.69 4.08 4.95
CA SER A 142 0.75 5.04 5.52
C SER A 142 -0.32 5.49 4.53
N ASP A 143 0.01 5.59 3.24
CA ASP A 143 -0.96 5.93 2.19
C ASP A 143 -2.13 4.92 2.16
N PHE A 144 -1.84 3.62 2.32
CA PHE A 144 -2.88 2.59 2.34
C PHE A 144 -3.78 2.71 3.56
N VAL A 145 -3.20 2.99 4.73
CA VAL A 145 -3.96 3.16 5.98
C VAL A 145 -4.91 4.35 5.87
N GLU A 146 -4.45 5.48 5.34
CA GLU A 146 -5.28 6.68 5.17
C GLU A 146 -6.39 6.49 4.13
N VAL A 147 -6.13 5.75 3.05
CA VAL A 147 -7.18 5.37 2.08
C VAL A 147 -8.25 4.48 2.73
N ILE A 148 -7.84 3.47 3.49
CA ILE A 148 -8.78 2.56 4.18
C ILE A 148 -9.59 3.34 5.23
N LYS A 149 -8.94 4.20 6.00
CA LYS A 149 -9.59 5.07 6.99
C LYS A 149 -10.60 6.00 6.34
N TYR A 150 -10.25 6.65 5.23
CA TYR A 150 -11.17 7.49 4.47
C TYR A 150 -12.38 6.68 3.96
N LEU A 151 -12.16 5.47 3.47
CA LEU A 151 -13.24 4.58 3.01
C LEU A 151 -14.18 4.16 4.15
N LEU A 152 -13.64 3.85 5.33
CA LEU A 152 -14.42 3.51 6.52
C LEU A 152 -15.25 4.71 7.00
N ASN A 153 -14.67 5.91 7.01
CA ASN A 153 -15.38 7.14 7.36
C ASN A 153 -16.51 7.45 6.37
N LEU A 154 -16.28 7.25 5.07
CA LEU A 154 -17.33 7.40 4.05
C LEU A 154 -18.53 6.49 4.33
N ARG A 155 -18.31 5.27 4.81
CA ARG A 155 -19.39 4.32 5.14
C ARG A 155 -20.27 4.82 6.29
N VAL A 156 -19.69 5.59 7.21
CA VAL A 156 -20.38 6.21 8.35
C VAL A 156 -21.09 7.52 7.96
N GLY A 157 -20.86 8.01 6.74
CA GLY A 157 -21.39 9.28 6.24
C GLY A 157 -20.46 10.47 6.49
N GLU A 158 -19.22 10.22 6.91
CA GLU A 158 -18.19 11.25 7.07
C GLU A 158 -17.36 11.37 5.78
N GLY A 159 -17.51 12.49 5.09
CA GLY A 159 -16.88 12.75 3.79
C GLY A 159 -17.88 12.67 2.63
N SER A 160 -17.36 12.74 1.40
CA SER A 160 -18.18 12.70 0.18
C SER A 160 -17.64 11.72 -0.86
N VAL A 161 -18.56 11.00 -1.50
CA VAL A 161 -18.28 10.15 -2.66
C VAL A 161 -17.91 11.03 -3.85
N ASP A 162 -16.92 10.59 -4.63
CA ASP A 162 -16.47 11.33 -5.79
C ASP A 162 -17.40 11.14 -6.99
N ASN A 163 -17.68 12.24 -7.69
CA ASN A 163 -18.35 12.18 -8.99
C ASN A 163 -17.31 11.93 -10.08
N ILE A 164 -17.47 10.83 -10.82
CA ILE A 164 -16.58 10.43 -11.92
C ILE A 164 -16.62 11.40 -13.12
N ASP A 165 -17.73 12.13 -13.29
CA ASP A 165 -17.92 13.07 -14.40
C ASP A 165 -17.48 14.50 -14.05
N HIS A 166 -17.14 14.77 -12.79
CA HIS A 166 -16.59 16.04 -12.41
C HIS A 166 -15.27 16.29 -13.16
N LEU A 167 -15.17 17.41 -13.89
CA LEU A 167 -14.01 17.69 -14.74
C LEU A 167 -12.70 17.78 -13.95
N GLY A 168 -12.74 18.11 -12.66
CA GLY A 168 -11.57 18.04 -11.79
C GLY A 168 -11.01 16.61 -11.60
N ASN A 169 -11.79 15.57 -11.89
CA ASN A 169 -11.39 14.16 -11.88
C ASN A 169 -11.13 13.62 -13.30
N ARG A 170 -11.38 14.42 -14.34
CA ARG A 170 -11.03 14.13 -15.73
C ARG A 170 -9.73 14.85 -16.08
N ARG A 171 -8.85 14.19 -16.83
CA ARG A 171 -7.59 14.79 -17.29
C ARG A 171 -7.50 14.64 -18.79
N VAL A 172 -7.26 15.75 -19.49
CA VAL A 172 -6.94 15.75 -20.92
C VAL A 172 -5.45 15.44 -21.07
N ARG A 173 -5.11 14.45 -21.90
CA ARG A 173 -3.72 14.14 -22.26
C ARG A 173 -3.46 14.70 -23.64
N SER A 174 -2.41 15.50 -23.77
CA SER A 174 -1.98 16.02 -25.08
C SER A 174 -1.20 14.94 -25.83
N VAL A 175 -1.08 15.12 -27.15
CA VAL A 175 -0.29 14.21 -28.01
C VAL A 175 1.14 14.06 -27.49
N GLY A 176 1.76 15.15 -27.01
CA GLY A 176 3.11 15.11 -26.43
C GLY A 176 3.25 14.16 -25.25
N GLU A 177 2.29 14.16 -24.30
CA GLU A 177 2.30 13.24 -23.16
C GLU A 177 2.13 11.77 -23.60
N LEU A 178 1.27 11.54 -24.59
CA LEU A 178 1.05 10.19 -25.12
C LEU A 178 2.30 9.66 -25.82
N VAL A 179 2.94 10.49 -26.65
CA VAL A 179 4.22 10.17 -27.32
C VAL A 179 5.34 9.96 -26.30
N GLU A 180 5.42 10.78 -25.25
CA GLU A 180 6.41 10.63 -24.17
C GLU A 180 6.28 9.24 -23.51
N ASN A 181 5.06 8.80 -23.22
CA ASN A 181 4.82 7.48 -22.63
C ASN A 181 5.25 6.35 -23.57
N ALA A 182 4.91 6.43 -24.86
CA ALA A 182 5.35 5.45 -25.86
C ALA A 182 6.88 5.42 -26.00
N PHE A 183 7.52 6.59 -26.01
CA PHE A 183 8.96 6.73 -26.06
C PHE A 183 9.64 6.12 -24.82
N ARG A 184 9.09 6.37 -23.63
CA ARG A 184 9.56 5.79 -22.37
C ARG A 184 9.49 4.26 -22.38
N ILE A 185 8.40 3.69 -22.87
CA ILE A 185 8.27 2.22 -23.04
C ILE A 185 9.39 1.70 -23.96
N GLY A 186 9.66 2.40 -25.06
CA GLY A 186 10.78 2.09 -25.96
C GLY A 186 12.15 2.12 -25.26
N LEU A 187 12.40 3.14 -24.43
CA LEU A 187 13.64 3.27 -23.65
C LEU A 187 13.79 2.15 -22.63
N THR A 188 12.74 1.76 -21.91
CA THR A 188 12.80 0.64 -20.96
C THR A 188 13.13 -0.68 -21.65
N ARG A 189 12.60 -0.91 -22.87
CA ARG A 189 12.97 -2.08 -23.69
C ARG A 189 14.44 -2.03 -24.12
N MET A 190 14.92 -0.85 -24.54
CA MET A 190 16.33 -0.64 -24.89
C MET A 190 17.26 -0.84 -23.70
N GLU A 191 16.92 -0.30 -22.53
CA GLU A 191 17.68 -0.45 -21.28
C GLU A 191 17.87 -1.92 -20.92
N ARG A 192 16.80 -2.72 -21.03
CA ARG A 192 16.86 -4.16 -20.80
C ARG A 192 17.83 -4.85 -21.77
N ALA A 193 17.74 -4.54 -23.07
CA ALA A 193 18.63 -5.12 -24.07
C ALA A 193 20.10 -4.73 -23.85
N ILE A 194 20.36 -3.48 -23.41
CA ILE A 194 21.71 -3.02 -23.05
C ILE A 194 22.23 -3.82 -21.85
N LYS A 195 21.44 -3.95 -20.78
CA LYS A 195 21.82 -4.74 -19.58
C LYS A 195 22.11 -6.20 -19.92
N GLU A 196 21.26 -6.83 -20.75
CA GLU A 196 21.48 -8.20 -21.22
C GLU A 196 22.77 -8.32 -22.03
N LYS A 197 23.05 -7.40 -22.96
CA LYS A 197 24.30 -7.36 -23.72
C LYS A 197 25.53 -7.15 -22.85
N MET A 198 25.48 -6.24 -21.87
CA MET A 198 26.58 -5.98 -20.95
C MET A 198 26.93 -7.24 -20.14
N THR A 199 25.95 -8.02 -19.70
CA THR A 199 26.21 -9.27 -18.97
C THR A 199 26.87 -10.35 -19.84
N ILE A 200 26.58 -10.38 -21.14
CA ILE A 200 27.08 -11.41 -22.07
C ILE A 200 28.42 -11.02 -22.69
N ALA A 201 28.71 -9.72 -22.82
CA ALA A 201 29.92 -9.23 -23.44
C ALA A 201 31.17 -9.63 -22.64
N ALA A 202 31.97 -10.54 -23.21
CA ALA A 202 33.20 -11.05 -22.59
C ALA A 202 34.30 -9.99 -22.46
N ASP A 203 34.31 -8.98 -23.36
CA ASP A 203 35.29 -7.89 -23.34
C ASP A 203 34.59 -6.53 -23.25
N LEU A 204 34.12 -6.22 -22.04
CA LEU A 204 33.47 -4.96 -21.69
C LEU A 204 34.44 -3.77 -21.68
N ALA A 205 35.75 -4.03 -21.55
CA ALA A 205 36.77 -3.00 -21.45
C ALA A 205 37.08 -2.32 -22.79
N SER A 206 36.88 -3.04 -23.91
CA SER A 206 37.05 -2.53 -25.27
C SER A 206 35.74 -2.11 -25.95
N ALA A 207 34.59 -2.42 -25.33
CA ALA A 207 33.28 -2.15 -25.90
C ALA A 207 32.98 -0.64 -25.99
N MET A 208 32.53 -0.18 -27.16
CA MET A 208 32.12 1.21 -27.35
C MET A 208 30.60 1.37 -27.13
N PRO A 209 30.12 2.55 -26.70
CA PRO A 209 28.68 2.75 -26.43
C PRO A 209 27.75 2.41 -27.60
N GLN A 210 28.21 2.62 -28.84
CA GLN A 210 27.46 2.28 -30.05
C GLN A 210 27.21 0.77 -30.23
N ASP A 211 28.06 -0.09 -29.65
CA ASP A 211 27.93 -1.55 -29.75
C ASP A 211 26.79 -2.07 -28.86
N LEU A 212 26.51 -1.34 -27.78
CA LEU A 212 25.47 -1.66 -26.81
C LEU A 212 24.11 -1.09 -27.22
N ILE A 213 24.08 0.13 -27.78
CA ILE A 213 22.83 0.85 -28.08
C ILE A 213 22.17 0.31 -29.36
N ASN A 214 20.88 -0.05 -29.27
CA ASN A 214 20.05 -0.42 -30.42
C ASN A 214 18.77 0.43 -30.42
N SER A 215 18.56 1.23 -31.47
CA SER A 215 17.41 2.13 -31.62
C SER A 215 16.11 1.45 -32.05
N LYS A 216 16.16 0.21 -32.57
CA LYS A 216 14.98 -0.50 -33.07
C LYS A 216 13.81 -0.57 -32.07
N PRO A 217 14.02 -0.87 -30.75
CA PRO A 217 12.93 -0.93 -29.78
C PRO A 217 12.17 0.39 -29.61
N VAL A 218 12.88 1.52 -29.66
CA VAL A 218 12.29 2.86 -29.55
C VAL A 218 11.51 3.20 -30.82
N ILE A 219 12.09 2.96 -31.99
CA ILE A 219 11.42 3.21 -33.28
C ILE A 219 10.15 2.35 -33.40
N ALA A 220 10.20 1.08 -32.98
CA ALA A 220 9.05 0.20 -33.00
C ALA A 220 7.91 0.72 -32.11
N ALA A 221 8.21 1.13 -30.87
CA ALA A 221 7.20 1.68 -29.96
C ALA A 221 6.55 2.97 -30.50
N LEU A 222 7.34 3.85 -31.15
CA LEU A 222 6.81 5.04 -31.79
C LEU A 222 5.94 4.72 -33.02
N LYS A 223 6.38 3.79 -33.86
CA LYS A 223 5.59 3.35 -35.03
C LYS A 223 4.28 2.70 -34.63
N GLU A 224 4.29 1.90 -33.56
CA GLU A 224 3.08 1.31 -32.98
C GLU A 224 2.13 2.40 -32.47
N PHE A 225 2.65 3.41 -31.75
CA PHE A 225 1.85 4.55 -31.31
C PHE A 225 1.18 5.29 -32.47
N PHE A 226 1.91 5.67 -33.51
CA PHE A 226 1.33 6.41 -34.65
C PHE A 226 0.53 5.53 -35.62
N GLY A 227 0.82 4.23 -35.70
CA GLY A 227 0.23 3.32 -36.69
C GLY A 227 -1.04 2.61 -36.22
N SER A 228 -1.18 2.38 -34.91
CA SER A 228 -2.32 1.62 -34.35
C SER A 228 -3.11 2.36 -33.26
N SER A 229 -2.64 3.50 -32.75
CA SER A 229 -3.40 4.25 -31.73
C SER A 229 -4.48 5.10 -32.39
N GLN A 230 -5.74 4.68 -32.26
CA GLN A 230 -6.91 5.58 -32.28
C GLN A 230 -7.15 6.13 -30.87
#